data_AF-A0A933MAX6-F1
#
_entry.id   AF-A0A933MAX6-F1
#
_cell.length_a   1.000
_cell.length_b   1.000
_cell.length_c   1.000
_cell.angle_alpha   90.00
_cell.angle_beta   90.00
_cell.angle_gamma   90.00
#
_symmetry.space_group_name_H-M   'P 1'
#
loop_
_entity.id
_entity.type
_entity.pdbx_description
1 polymer ?
#
loop_
_entity_poly.entity_id
_entity_poly.type
_entity_poly.pdbx_seq_one_letter_code
_entity_poly.pdbx_strand_id
1 'polypeptide(L)'
;MQWRGVVMFGGEPAVVADADVARVRAQLAKPQMWDKSGTPLEPGDPVEILREPFQDLDAVFDRRLTPTARVRVLLRYLERHELERKSVERLIPLELDGNLVRKKEVHK
;
A
#
# COMPACT_ATOMS: atom_id res chain seq x y z
N MET A 1 10.43 -34.64 -16.34
CA MET A 1 10.63 -33.21 -16.04
C MET A 1 9.39 -32.67 -15.34
N GLN A 2 9.52 -32.18 -14.10
CA GLN A 2 8.40 -31.58 -13.36
C GLN A 2 8.43 -30.06 -13.58
N TRP A 3 7.49 -29.54 -14.38
CA TRP A 3 7.33 -28.10 -14.60
C TRP A 3 6.69 -27.47 -13.37
N ARG A 4 7.50 -26.86 -12.48
CA ARG A 4 7.01 -26.01 -11.40
C ARG A 4 6.92 -24.57 -11.93
N GLY A 5 5.76 -23.93 -11.75
CA GLY A 5 5.56 -22.52 -12.10
C GLY A 5 4.93 -22.25 -13.47
N VAL A 6 4.47 -23.27 -14.20
CA VAL A 6 3.71 -23.10 -15.44
C VAL A 6 2.23 -23.38 -15.16
N VAL A 7 1.35 -22.45 -15.51
CA VAL A 7 -0.09 -22.65 -15.44
C VAL A 7 -0.52 -23.49 -16.65
N MET A 8 -1.28 -24.56 -16.39
CA MET A 8 -1.74 -25.50 -17.41
C MET A 8 -3.25 -25.66 -17.34
N PHE A 9 -3.89 -25.85 -18.49
CA PHE A 9 -5.30 -26.24 -18.59
C PHE A 9 -5.37 -27.56 -19.37
N GLY A 10 -6.01 -28.58 -18.79
CA GLY A 10 -6.13 -29.89 -19.44
C GLY A 10 -4.79 -30.62 -19.67
N GLY A 11 -3.74 -30.28 -18.92
CA GLY A 11 -2.40 -30.86 -19.10
C GLY A 11 -1.51 -30.15 -20.12
N GLU A 12 -2.05 -29.15 -20.83
CA GLU A 12 -1.31 -28.34 -21.79
C GLU A 12 -0.98 -26.95 -21.20
N PRO A 13 0.20 -26.38 -21.50
CA PRO A 13 0.54 -25.02 -21.12
C PRO A 13 -0.49 -24.00 -21.61
N ALA A 14 -0.92 -23.11 -20.72
CA ALA A 14 -1.84 -22.04 -21.09
C ALA A 14 -1.16 -21.06 -22.06
N VAL A 15 -1.76 -20.84 -23.22
CA VAL A 15 -1.33 -19.81 -24.17
C VAL A 15 -1.96 -18.48 -23.78
N VAL A 16 -1.13 -17.45 -23.61
CA VAL A 16 -1.57 -16.08 -23.29
C VAL A 16 -1.24 -15.20 -24.48
N ALA A 17 -2.16 -14.31 -24.87
CA ALA A 17 -1.94 -13.38 -25.95
C ALA A 17 -0.84 -12.37 -25.62
N ASP A 18 0.01 -12.03 -26.59
CA ASP A 18 1.09 -11.05 -26.41
C ASP A 18 0.59 -9.69 -25.89
N ALA A 19 -0.62 -9.29 -26.30
CA ALA A 19 -1.26 -8.07 -25.82
C ALA A 19 -1.49 -8.07 -24.30
N ASP A 20 -1.88 -9.21 -23.72
CA ASP A 20 -2.06 -9.34 -22.26
C ASP A 20 -0.73 -9.33 -21.53
N VAL A 21 0.30 -9.98 -22.08
CA VAL A 21 1.66 -9.93 -21.54
C VAL A 21 2.18 -8.49 -21.55
N ALA A 22 2.00 -7.76 -22.65
CA ALA A 22 2.39 -6.37 -22.79
C ALA A 22 1.64 -5.47 -21.78
N ARG A 23 0.34 -5.69 -21.59
CA ARG A 23 -0.48 -4.95 -20.62
C ARG A 23 -0.01 -5.16 -19.19
N VAL A 24 0.28 -6.39 -18.78
CA VAL A 24 0.81 -6.70 -17.44
C VAL A 24 2.18 -6.05 -17.24
N ARG A 25 3.08 -6.14 -18.24
CA ARG A 25 4.39 -5.48 -18.18
C ARG A 25 4.26 -3.96 -18.04
N ALA A 26 3.38 -3.34 -18.82
CA ALA A 26 3.12 -1.90 -18.72
C ALA A 26 2.56 -1.50 -17.35
N GLN A 27 1.69 -2.33 -16.75
CA GLN A 27 1.18 -2.11 -15.41
C GLN A 27 2.28 -2.23 -14.34
N LEU A 28 3.20 -3.18 -14.48
CA LEU A 28 4.34 -3.34 -13.57
C LEU A 28 5.41 -2.26 -13.74
N ALA A 29 5.56 -1.72 -14.95
CA ALA A 29 6.45 -0.61 -15.25
C ALA A 29 5.92 0.73 -14.70
N LYS A 30 4.63 0.79 -14.32
CA LYS A 30 4.11 1.95 -13.60
C LYS A 30 4.76 1.98 -12.21
N PRO A 31 5.40 3.08 -11.85
CA PRO A 31 6.00 3.23 -10.54
C PRO A 31 4.92 3.16 -9.46
N GLN A 32 5.07 2.17 -8.58
CA GLN A 32 4.19 1.92 -7.46
C GLN A 32 4.66 2.77 -6.27
N MET A 33 3.84 3.73 -5.86
CA MET A 33 4.04 4.69 -4.75
C MET A 33 4.81 5.95 -5.12
N TRP A 34 4.16 6.78 -5.92
CA TRP A 34 4.32 8.22 -5.81
C TRP A 34 2.99 8.84 -5.43
N ASP A 35 3.03 9.97 -4.75
CA ASP A 35 1.86 10.85 -4.66
C ASP A 35 1.38 11.23 -6.08
N LYS A 36 0.23 11.91 -6.19
CA LYS A 36 -0.29 12.34 -7.50
C LYS A 36 0.70 13.23 -8.27
N SER A 37 1.72 13.77 -7.60
CA SER A 37 2.78 14.62 -8.16
C SER A 37 4.09 13.91 -8.54
N GLY A 38 4.24 12.60 -8.30
CA GLY A 38 5.46 11.86 -8.66
C GLY A 38 6.55 11.87 -7.58
N THR A 39 6.26 12.31 -6.35
CA THR A 39 7.24 12.37 -5.25
C THR A 39 7.20 11.09 -4.41
N PRO A 40 8.36 10.51 -4.02
CA PRO A 40 8.41 9.41 -3.05
C PRO A 40 7.80 9.79 -1.71
N LEU A 41 7.06 8.87 -1.09
CA LEU A 41 6.62 9.00 0.31
C LEU A 41 7.82 8.83 1.25
N GLU A 42 7.98 9.77 2.16
CA GLU A 42 8.99 9.72 3.21
C GLU A 42 8.36 9.30 4.56
N PRO A 43 9.13 8.63 5.46
CA PRO A 43 8.65 8.34 6.80
C PRO A 43 8.14 9.61 7.51
N GLY A 44 6.92 9.54 8.03
CA GLY A 44 6.22 10.67 8.66
C GLY A 44 5.27 11.43 7.74
N ASP A 45 5.29 11.20 6.42
CA ASP A 45 4.36 11.84 5.49
C ASP A 45 2.91 11.47 5.85
N PRO A 46 1.98 12.45 5.89
CA PRO A 46 0.56 12.18 6.10
C PRO A 46 0.00 11.43 4.89
N VAL A 47 -0.78 10.38 5.15
CA VAL A 47 -1.34 9.53 4.11
C VAL A 47 -2.85 9.31 4.29
N GLU A 48 -3.52 9.12 3.16
CA GLU A 48 -4.89 8.63 3.06
C GLU A 48 -4.86 7.11 2.80
N ILE A 49 -5.68 6.36 3.55
CA ILE A 49 -5.86 4.92 3.37
C ILE A 49 -7.18 4.70 2.62
N LEU A 50 -7.10 4.07 1.45
CA LEU A 50 -8.27 3.81 0.59
C LEU A 50 -9.04 2.54 0.99
N ARG A 51 -8.51 1.77 1.95
CA ARG A 51 -9.04 0.48 2.35
C ARG A 51 -9.98 0.60 3.55
N GLU A 52 -11.22 0.18 3.40
CA GLU A 52 -12.13 -0.05 4.53
C GLU A 52 -11.61 -1.13 5.50
N PRO A 53 -11.81 -0.98 6.83
CA PRO A 53 -12.55 0.08 7.55
C PRO A 53 -11.67 1.27 7.99
N PHE A 54 -10.49 1.43 7.39
CA PHE A 54 -9.49 2.41 7.82
C PHE A 54 -9.55 3.72 7.04
N GLN A 55 -10.58 3.91 6.21
CA GLN A 55 -10.83 5.18 5.55
C GLN A 55 -11.06 6.26 6.62
N ASP A 56 -10.65 7.49 6.31
CA ASP A 56 -10.74 8.67 7.19
C ASP A 56 -9.92 8.64 8.50
N LEU A 57 -9.24 7.52 8.82
CA LEU A 57 -8.34 7.47 9.97
C LEU A 57 -7.06 8.28 9.69
N ASP A 58 -6.58 8.97 10.72
CA ASP A 58 -5.33 9.70 10.64
C ASP A 58 -4.14 8.75 10.64
N ALA A 59 -3.25 8.90 9.66
CA ALA A 59 -2.15 7.99 9.44
C ALA A 59 -0.93 8.68 8.83
N VAL A 60 0.25 8.16 9.17
CA VAL A 60 1.51 8.54 8.53
C VAL A 60 2.22 7.34 7.93
N PHE A 61 2.96 7.58 6.86
CA PHE A 61 3.83 6.56 6.27
C PHE A 61 4.97 6.23 7.25
N ASP A 62 5.29 4.94 7.42
CA ASP A 62 6.46 4.50 8.19
C ASP A 62 7.57 4.06 7.25
N ARG A 63 7.32 2.99 6.47
CA ARG A 63 8.33 2.41 5.59
C ARG A 63 7.74 1.48 4.55
N ARG A 64 8.54 1.22 3.51
CA ARG A 64 8.29 0.14 2.56
C ARG A 64 8.78 -1.19 3.14
N LEU A 65 7.98 -2.23 2.98
CA LEU A 65 8.31 -3.58 3.45
C LEU A 65 8.87 -4.47 2.35
N THR A 66 8.42 -4.29 1.11
CA THR A 66 8.83 -5.13 -0.03
C THR A 66 8.97 -4.33 -1.33
N PRO A 67 9.78 -4.78 -2.31
CA PRO A 67 9.77 -4.25 -3.67
C PRO A 67 8.41 -4.32 -4.36
N THR A 68 7.61 -5.33 -4.03
CA THR A 68 6.26 -5.60 -4.54
C THR A 68 5.17 -4.77 -3.85
N ALA A 69 5.50 -3.54 -3.46
CA ALA A 69 4.59 -2.50 -2.97
C ALA A 69 3.90 -2.70 -1.61
N ARG A 70 4.23 -3.69 -0.77
CA ARG A 70 3.77 -3.64 0.63
C ARG A 70 4.41 -2.49 1.41
N VAL A 71 3.58 -1.79 2.17
CA VAL A 71 3.97 -0.66 3.01
C VAL A 71 3.47 -0.84 4.43
N ARG A 72 4.11 -0.13 5.36
CA ARG A 72 3.61 0.07 6.70
C ARG A 72 3.24 1.53 6.90
N VAL A 73 2.08 1.74 7.49
CA VAL A 73 1.61 3.03 7.98
C VAL A 73 1.39 2.95 9.48
N LEU A 74 1.40 4.09 10.16
CA LEU A 74 1.08 4.22 11.58
C LEU A 74 -0.23 4.98 11.71
N LEU A 75 -1.27 4.32 12.20
CA LEU A 75 -2.52 4.97 12.56
C LEU A 75 -2.29 5.78 13.83
N ARG A 76 -2.62 7.07 13.81
CA ARG A 76 -2.58 7.96 14.98
C ARG A 76 -3.90 7.84 15.73
N TYR A 77 -3.85 7.29 16.93
CA TYR A 77 -4.99 7.19 17.83
C TYR A 77 -4.71 8.01 19.08
N LEU A 78 -5.59 8.98 19.36
CA LEU A 78 -5.54 9.75 20.60
C LEU A 78 -6.37 9.03 21.65
N GLU A 79 -5.69 8.34 22.56
CA GLU A 79 -6.34 7.70 23.71
C GLU A 79 -6.49 8.72 24.84
N ARG A 80 -7.72 8.91 25.32
CA ARG A 80 -8.00 9.75 26.49
C ARG A 80 -7.99 8.88 27.74
N HIS A 81 -7.00 9.06 28.61
CA HIS A 81 -7.00 8.43 29.92
C HIS A 81 -7.89 9.25 30.88
N GLU A 82 -9.06 8.71 31.20
CA GLU A 82 -10.04 9.35 32.10
C GLU A 82 -9.48 9.60 33.50
N LEU A 83 -8.63 8.68 33.99
CA LEU A 83 -8.06 8.73 35.34
C LEU A 83 -6.95 9.79 35.50
N GLU A 84 -6.18 10.04 34.44
CA GLU A 84 -5.00 10.91 34.51
C GLU A 84 -5.20 12.27 33.84
N ARG A 85 -6.37 12.50 33.19
CA ARG A 85 -6.66 13.68 32.35
C ARG A 85 -5.55 13.96 31.33
N LYS A 86 -4.84 12.93 30.89
CA LYS A 86 -3.79 13.01 29.86
C LYS A 86 -4.28 12.34 28.59
N SER A 87 -3.97 12.97 27.46
CA SER A 87 -4.10 12.34 26.15
C SER A 87 -2.76 11.69 25.83
N VAL A 88 -2.79 10.41 25.47
CA VAL A 88 -1.62 9.69 24.99
C VAL A 88 -1.82 9.38 23.51
N GLU A 89 -0.89 9.82 22.68
CA GLU A 89 -0.87 9.41 21.28
C GLU A 89 -0.34 7.98 21.17
N ARG A 90 -1.12 7.09 20.58
CA ARG A 90 -0.70 5.75 20.19
C ARG A 90 -0.56 5.66 18.69
N LEU A 91 0.51 4.98 18.28
CA LEU A 91 0.78 4.64 16.88
C LEU A 91 0.53 3.15 16.69
N ILE A 92 -0.48 2.81 15.89
CA ILE A 92 -0.83 1.42 15.59
C ILE A 92 -0.27 1.07 14.21
N PRO A 93 0.66 0.11 14.10
CA PRO A 93 1.21 -0.28 12.80
C PRO A 93 0.19 -1.06 12.00
N LEU A 94 0.00 -0.66 10.73
CA LEU A 94 -0.86 -1.32 9.77
C LEU A 94 -0.08 -1.59 8.48
N GLU A 95 -0.06 -2.86 8.06
CA GLU A 95 0.60 -3.27 6.81
C GLU A 95 -0.42 -3.40 5.69
N LEU A 96 -0.16 -2.72 4.57
CA LEU A 96 -1.09 -2.58 3.45
C LEU A 96 -0.39 -2.80 2.10
N ASP A 97 -1.21 -3.07 1.09
CA ASP A 97 -0.79 -2.86 -0.31
C ASP A 97 -0.60 -1.35 -0.55
N GLY A 98 0.54 -0.97 -1.13
CA GLY A 98 0.91 0.42 -1.36
C GLY A 98 -0.02 1.15 -2.33
N ASN A 99 -0.77 0.43 -3.16
CA ASN A 99 -1.80 1.05 -4.01
C ASN A 99 -3.02 1.54 -3.21
N LEU A 100 -3.16 1.10 -1.96
CA LEU A 100 -4.22 1.52 -1.04
C LEU A 100 -3.78 2.69 -0.14
N VAL A 101 -2.59 3.24 -0.34
CA VAL A 101 -2.04 4.35 0.44
C VAL A 101 -1.65 5.49 -0.50
N ARG A 102 -2.09 6.70 -0.20
CA ARG A 102 -1.76 7.91 -0.98
C ARG A 102 -1.29 9.03 -0.07
N LYS A 103 -0.43 9.93 -0.54
CA LYS A 103 -0.11 11.15 0.22
C LYS A 103 -1.37 11.99 0.38
N LYS A 104 -1.59 12.50 1.58
CA LYS A 104 -2.69 13.42 1.86
C LYS A 104 -2.34 14.80 1.30
N GLU A 105 -3.18 15.32 0.41
CA GLU A 105 -3.02 16.68 -0.13
C GLU A 105 -3.28 17.70 0.99
N VAL A 106 -2.26 18.47 1.37
CA VAL A 106 -2.45 19.60 2.28
C VAL A 106 -3.01 20.75 1.45
N HIS A 107 -4.33 20.94 1.49
CA HIS A 107 -4.93 22.16 0.93
C HIS A 107 -4.41 23.33 1.77
N LYS A 108 -3.63 24.19 1.12
CA LYS A 108 -3.06 25.41 1.68
C LYS A 108 -4.03 26.57 1.59
#